data_AF-A0A9D6ZQP2-F1
#
_entry.id   AF-A0A9D6ZQP2-F1
#
_cell.length_a   1.000
_cell.length_b   1.000
_cell.length_c   1.000
_cell.angle_alpha   90.00
_cell.angle_beta   90.00
_cell.angle_gamma   90.00
#
_symmetry.space_group_name_H-M   'P 1'
#
loop_
_entity.id
_entity.type
_entity.pdbx_description
1 polymer ?
#
loop_
_entity_poly.entity_id
_entity_poly.type
_entity_poly.pdbx_seq_one_letter_code
_entity_poly.pdbx_strand_id
1 'polypeptide(L)'
;MCPAERLAIAEAARTQSFHIVAIDDDPTTLLVIEEFLSGDHYELTCFDDPERGLDYLLAGGKADMLLLDRLMPRLDGLAVMQRLREDERLRRLPVIMETSASSPSEIADGIEAGVFFYLPKPFDQRALRTVVRHALDNSANVVALNAELEQANAALNRLASCSFAFSTLEDVLHIASYVAALYPRPTDVLSGIREFMLNAVEHGNLEIGYAEKTLLNEAGTWELEIRRRLADPRYRERRATLRLERTPQELVLTVSDEGRGFDWRPFLVMDPARALDNHGRGIAIARLLCFDSVEYHAPGNTVVCRKRREAAGS
;
A
#
# COMPACT_ATOMS: atom_id res chain seq x y z
N MET A 1 20.94 -19.35 -12.75
CA MET A 1 19.92 -20.40 -12.92
C MET A 1 19.99 -20.92 -14.35
N CYS A 2 20.26 -22.21 -14.52
CA CYS A 2 20.32 -22.84 -15.84
C CYS A 2 18.89 -23.02 -16.42
N PRO A 3 18.73 -23.20 -17.74
CA PRO A 3 17.42 -23.39 -18.35
C PRO A 3 16.63 -24.59 -17.80
N ALA A 4 17.32 -25.65 -17.36
CA ALA A 4 16.69 -26.84 -16.77
C ALA A 4 16.12 -26.59 -15.36
N GLU A 5 16.75 -25.73 -14.56
CA GLU A 5 16.22 -25.32 -13.24
C GLU A 5 14.96 -24.46 -13.38
N ARG A 6 14.89 -23.60 -14.41
CA ARG A 6 13.68 -22.82 -14.72
C ARG A 6 12.51 -23.69 -15.16
N LEU A 7 12.78 -24.74 -15.94
CA LEU A 7 11.76 -25.69 -16.38
C LEU A 7 11.25 -26.55 -15.21
N ALA A 8 12.14 -26.99 -14.31
CA ALA A 8 11.77 -27.77 -13.13
C ALA A 8 10.93 -26.96 -12.11
N ILE A 9 11.20 -25.66 -11.96
CA ILE A 9 10.38 -24.76 -11.12
C ILE A 9 9.01 -24.52 -11.75
N ALA A 10 8.95 -24.35 -13.09
CA ALA A 10 7.69 -24.25 -13.82
C ALA A 10 6.87 -25.55 -13.80
N GLU A 11 7.51 -26.72 -13.76
CA GLU A 11 6.85 -28.02 -13.58
C GLU A 11 6.42 -28.28 -12.13
N ALA A 12 7.19 -27.83 -11.13
CA ALA A 12 6.83 -27.94 -9.72
C ALA A 12 5.71 -26.96 -9.30
N ALA A 13 5.58 -25.81 -9.98
CA ALA A 13 4.41 -24.93 -9.82
C ALA A 13 3.13 -25.52 -10.44
N ARG A 14 3.25 -26.50 -11.36
CA ARG A 14 2.12 -27.18 -12.01
C ARG A 14 1.56 -28.37 -11.23
N THR A 15 2.19 -28.75 -10.11
CA THR A 15 1.75 -29.85 -9.22
C THR A 15 0.99 -29.38 -7.98
N GLN A 16 0.76 -28.07 -7.80
CA GLN A 16 -0.11 -27.57 -6.75
C GLN A 16 -1.56 -27.52 -7.23
N SER A 17 -2.45 -28.17 -6.47
CA SER A 17 -3.90 -28.02 -6.64
C SER A 17 -4.33 -26.67 -6.07
N PHE A 18 -4.97 -25.83 -6.89
CA PHE A 18 -5.50 -24.54 -6.46
C PHE A 18 -6.87 -24.72 -5.81
N HIS A 19 -7.09 -24.03 -4.68
CA HIS A 19 -8.36 -24.04 -3.98
C HIS A 19 -9.25 -22.91 -4.48
N ILE A 20 -10.35 -23.26 -5.14
CA ILE A 20 -11.35 -22.32 -5.65
C ILE A 20 -12.56 -22.35 -4.72
N VAL A 21 -12.94 -21.19 -4.20
CA VAL A 21 -14.21 -21.02 -3.50
C VAL A 21 -15.25 -20.53 -4.49
N ALA A 22 -16.44 -21.13 -4.50
CA ALA A 22 -17.58 -20.67 -5.30
C ALA A 22 -18.74 -20.27 -4.38
N ILE A 23 -19.30 -19.09 -4.59
CA ILE A 23 -20.45 -18.57 -3.84
C ILE A 23 -21.54 -18.18 -4.83
N ASP A 24 -22.66 -18.91 -4.81
CA ASP A 24 -23.80 -18.71 -5.70
C ASP A 24 -25.06 -19.30 -5.05
N ASP A 25 -26.17 -18.54 -4.99
CA ASP A 25 -27.40 -19.00 -4.34
C ASP A 25 -28.24 -19.98 -5.18
N ASP A 26 -27.85 -20.21 -6.44
CA ASP A 26 -28.38 -21.27 -7.31
C ASP A 26 -27.52 -22.56 -7.22
N PRO A 27 -28.01 -23.62 -6.55
CA PRO A 27 -27.28 -24.88 -6.44
C PRO A 27 -27.00 -25.55 -7.79
N THR A 28 -27.78 -25.23 -8.83
CA THR A 28 -27.57 -25.75 -10.18
C THR A 28 -26.30 -25.18 -10.77
N THR A 29 -26.07 -23.88 -10.59
CA THR A 29 -24.85 -23.21 -11.07
C THR A 29 -23.61 -23.76 -10.35
N LEU A 30 -23.68 -23.95 -9.02
CA LEU A 30 -22.59 -24.57 -8.26
C LEU A 30 -22.23 -25.97 -8.77
N LEU A 31 -23.23 -26.81 -9.07
CA LEU A 31 -23.01 -28.15 -9.62
C LEU A 31 -22.31 -28.09 -11.00
N VAL A 32 -22.71 -27.16 -11.85
CA VAL A 32 -22.08 -26.94 -13.17
C VAL A 32 -20.63 -26.49 -13.01
N ILE A 33 -20.34 -25.59 -12.06
CA ILE A 33 -18.97 -25.14 -11.76
C ILE A 33 -18.11 -26.32 -11.29
N GLU A 34 -18.62 -27.14 -10.36
CA GLU A 34 -17.94 -28.35 -9.89
C GLU A 34 -17.64 -29.33 -11.03
N GLU A 35 -18.62 -29.59 -11.90
CA GLU A 35 -18.44 -30.46 -13.06
C GLU A 35 -17.38 -29.90 -14.02
N PHE A 36 -17.48 -28.61 -14.37
CA PHE A 36 -16.60 -27.98 -15.37
C PHE A 36 -15.16 -27.84 -14.90
N LEU A 37 -14.95 -27.63 -13.60
CA LEU A 37 -13.65 -27.50 -12.97
C LEU A 37 -13.12 -28.80 -12.35
N SER A 38 -13.85 -29.91 -12.48
CA SER A 38 -13.36 -31.24 -12.07
C SER A 38 -12.03 -31.61 -12.76
N GLY A 39 -11.10 -32.19 -11.99
CA GLY A 39 -9.78 -32.67 -12.45
C GLY A 39 -8.66 -32.46 -11.42
N ASP A 40 -7.44 -32.92 -11.74
CA ASP A 40 -6.31 -33.03 -10.81
C ASP A 40 -5.67 -31.68 -10.36
N HIS A 41 -6.22 -30.54 -10.78
CA HIS A 41 -5.60 -29.22 -10.60
C HIS A 41 -6.38 -28.27 -9.70
N TYR A 42 -7.64 -28.59 -9.38
CA TYR A 42 -8.51 -27.70 -8.61
C TYR A 42 -9.21 -28.45 -7.47
N GLU A 43 -9.15 -27.88 -6.28
CA GLU A 43 -10.01 -28.23 -5.14
C GLU A 43 -11.12 -27.19 -5.07
N LEU A 44 -12.38 -27.62 -4.98
CA LEU A 44 -13.51 -26.70 -4.89
C LEU A 44 -14.14 -26.71 -3.49
N THR A 45 -14.60 -25.55 -3.05
CA THR A 45 -15.52 -25.42 -1.91
C THR A 45 -16.64 -24.48 -2.29
N CYS A 46 -17.85 -25.01 -2.35
CA CYS A 46 -19.03 -24.32 -2.81
C CYS A 46 -19.92 -23.90 -1.63
N PHE A 47 -20.48 -22.70 -1.70
CA PHE A 47 -21.43 -22.17 -0.73
C PHE A 47 -22.67 -21.65 -1.45
N ASP A 48 -23.82 -22.24 -1.13
CA ASP A 48 -25.15 -21.77 -1.56
C ASP A 48 -25.70 -20.64 -0.68
N ASP A 49 -25.00 -20.34 0.41
CA ASP A 49 -25.29 -19.25 1.31
C ASP A 49 -24.14 -18.24 1.32
N PRO A 50 -24.33 -17.02 0.78
CA PRO A 50 -23.26 -16.04 0.69
C PRO A 50 -22.67 -15.60 2.03
N GLU A 51 -23.46 -15.63 3.10
CA GLU A 51 -22.96 -15.32 4.44
C GLU A 51 -21.98 -16.39 4.92
N ARG A 52 -22.29 -17.67 4.70
CA ARG A 52 -21.41 -18.77 5.10
C ARG A 52 -20.10 -18.79 4.31
N GLY A 53 -20.18 -18.48 3.00
CA GLY A 53 -18.98 -18.37 2.16
C GLY A 53 -18.09 -17.20 2.57
N LEU A 54 -18.68 -16.05 2.88
CA LEU A 54 -17.94 -14.90 3.41
C LEU A 54 -17.32 -15.21 4.78
N ASP A 55 -18.08 -15.80 5.70
CA ASP A 55 -17.60 -16.17 7.04
C ASP A 55 -16.43 -17.16 6.97
N TYR A 56 -16.49 -18.13 6.06
CA TYR A 56 -15.39 -19.06 5.79
C TYR A 56 -14.10 -18.32 5.40
N LEU A 57 -14.21 -17.36 4.47
CA LEU A 57 -13.06 -16.57 4.00
C LEU A 57 -12.50 -15.69 5.12
N LEU A 58 -13.36 -14.98 5.85
CA LEU A 58 -12.96 -14.12 6.96
C LEU A 58 -12.32 -14.91 8.11
N ALA A 59 -12.78 -16.14 8.36
CA ALA A 59 -12.18 -17.06 9.32
C ALA A 59 -10.80 -17.60 8.89
N GLY A 60 -10.31 -17.26 7.70
CA GLY A 60 -9.03 -17.74 7.17
C GLY A 60 -9.11 -19.08 6.46
N GLY A 61 -10.28 -19.42 5.92
CA GLY A 61 -10.43 -20.51 4.97
C GLY A 61 -9.47 -20.38 3.79
N LYS A 62 -9.02 -21.52 3.27
CA LYS A 62 -8.10 -21.56 2.13
C LYS A 62 -8.86 -21.16 0.87
N ALA A 63 -8.36 -20.17 0.16
CA ALA A 63 -8.87 -19.76 -1.13
C ALA A 63 -7.74 -19.13 -1.95
N ASP A 64 -7.42 -19.73 -3.09
CA ASP A 64 -6.53 -19.15 -4.10
C ASP A 64 -7.32 -18.26 -5.08
N MET A 65 -8.64 -18.47 -5.16
CA MET A 65 -9.58 -17.73 -6.00
C MET A 65 -11.00 -17.80 -5.46
N LEU A 66 -11.79 -16.76 -5.75
CA LEU A 66 -13.24 -16.74 -5.52
C LEU A 66 -14.00 -16.60 -6.84
N LEU A 67 -14.93 -17.52 -7.09
CA LEU A 67 -16.05 -17.37 -8.03
C LEU A 67 -17.25 -16.85 -7.23
N LEU A 68 -17.84 -15.74 -7.66
CA LEU A 68 -18.85 -15.04 -6.88
C LEU A 68 -19.99 -14.58 -7.78
N ASP A 69 -21.21 -15.02 -7.48
CA ASP A 69 -22.39 -14.51 -8.13
C ASP A 69 -22.63 -13.03 -7.78
N ARG A 70 -23.06 -12.26 -8.77
CA ARG A 70 -23.36 -10.84 -8.61
C ARG A 70 -24.72 -10.60 -7.94
N LEU A 71 -25.73 -11.45 -8.17
CA LEU A 71 -27.13 -11.15 -7.87
C LEU A 71 -27.74 -12.17 -6.91
N MET A 72 -27.38 -12.05 -5.63
CA MET A 72 -27.92 -12.90 -4.56
C MET A 72 -28.94 -12.13 -3.68
N PRO A 73 -30.12 -12.69 -3.35
CA PRO A 73 -31.24 -11.99 -2.69
C PRO A 73 -30.98 -11.47 -1.26
N ARG A 74 -30.00 -12.02 -0.53
CA ARG A 74 -29.71 -11.66 0.87
C ARG A 74 -28.48 -10.77 1.01
N LEU A 75 -27.39 -11.19 0.38
CA LEU A 75 -26.11 -10.51 0.39
C LEU A 75 -25.56 -10.49 -1.03
N ASP A 76 -25.63 -9.31 -1.65
CA ASP A 76 -25.12 -9.06 -2.99
C ASP A 76 -23.60 -9.35 -3.06
N GLY A 77 -23.12 -9.92 -4.17
CA GLY A 77 -21.70 -10.12 -4.45
C GLY A 77 -20.85 -8.84 -4.34
N LEU A 78 -21.38 -7.66 -4.65
CA LEU A 78 -20.65 -6.40 -4.39
C LEU A 78 -20.48 -6.11 -2.90
N ALA A 79 -21.47 -6.45 -2.08
CA ALA A 79 -21.37 -6.29 -0.62
C ALA A 79 -20.38 -7.30 -0.02
N VAL A 80 -20.32 -8.52 -0.55
CA VAL A 80 -19.26 -9.50 -0.23
C VAL A 80 -17.89 -8.89 -0.56
N MET A 81 -17.72 -8.34 -1.76
CA MET A 81 -16.46 -7.72 -2.19
C MET A 81 -16.01 -6.60 -1.26
N GLN A 82 -16.91 -5.69 -0.86
CA GLN A 82 -16.58 -4.61 0.06
C GLN A 82 -15.98 -5.14 1.37
N ARG A 83 -16.62 -6.14 1.98
CA ARG A 83 -16.12 -6.77 3.22
C ARG A 83 -14.79 -7.50 3.02
N LEU A 84 -14.59 -8.17 1.88
CA LEU A 84 -13.30 -8.81 1.57
C LEU A 84 -12.16 -7.79 1.42
N ARG A 85 -12.45 -6.56 0.95
CA ARG A 85 -11.45 -5.50 0.78
C ARG A 85 -11.07 -4.81 2.08
N GLU A 86 -11.89 -4.94 3.13
CA GLU A 86 -11.60 -4.47 4.49
C GLU A 86 -10.59 -5.37 5.22
N ASP A 87 -10.49 -6.66 4.86
CA ASP A 87 -9.49 -7.59 5.39
C ASP A 87 -8.18 -7.55 4.57
N GLU A 88 -7.07 -7.18 5.22
CA GLU A 88 -5.75 -7.03 4.56
C GLU A 88 -5.27 -8.32 3.88
N ARG A 89 -5.67 -9.51 4.39
CA ARG A 89 -5.29 -10.81 3.82
C ARG A 89 -6.06 -11.13 2.54
N LEU A 90 -7.34 -10.74 2.50
CA LEU A 90 -8.27 -11.07 1.41
C LEU A 90 -8.34 -9.97 0.36
N ARG A 91 -7.79 -8.78 0.65
CA ARG A 91 -7.74 -7.64 -0.26
C ARG A 91 -7.12 -7.95 -1.63
N ARG A 92 -6.25 -8.97 -1.71
CA ARG A 92 -5.59 -9.41 -2.96
C ARG A 92 -6.16 -10.71 -3.54
N LEU A 93 -7.15 -11.33 -2.90
CA LEU A 93 -7.78 -12.54 -3.42
C LEU A 93 -8.37 -12.24 -4.82
N PRO A 94 -7.98 -12.98 -5.87
CA PRO A 94 -8.55 -12.80 -7.20
C PRO A 94 -10.01 -13.27 -7.18
N VAL A 95 -10.89 -12.39 -7.64
CA VAL A 95 -12.34 -12.65 -7.71
C VAL A 95 -12.79 -12.59 -9.17
N ILE A 96 -13.45 -13.66 -9.60
CA ILE A 96 -14.20 -13.73 -10.85
C ILE A 96 -15.67 -13.53 -10.49
N MET A 97 -16.25 -12.44 -10.96
CA MET A 97 -17.66 -12.16 -10.73
C MET A 97 -18.52 -12.75 -11.84
N GLU A 98 -19.47 -13.59 -11.46
CA GLU A 98 -20.44 -14.15 -12.38
C GLU A 98 -21.61 -13.19 -12.54
N THR A 99 -22.00 -12.88 -13.77
CA THR A 99 -23.02 -11.87 -14.02
C THR A 99 -23.99 -12.28 -15.12
N SER A 100 -25.27 -12.06 -14.89
CA SER A 100 -26.33 -12.18 -15.91
C SER A 100 -26.38 -10.98 -16.86
N ALA A 101 -25.68 -9.90 -16.52
CA ALA A 101 -25.76 -8.64 -17.21
C ALA A 101 -24.61 -8.44 -18.21
N SER A 102 -24.97 -7.94 -19.38
CA SER A 102 -24.08 -7.64 -20.50
C SER A 102 -23.92 -6.13 -20.74
N SER A 103 -24.33 -5.29 -19.78
CA SER A 103 -24.29 -3.83 -19.94
C SER A 103 -22.91 -3.25 -19.57
N PRO A 104 -22.34 -2.33 -20.37
CA PRO A 104 -21.04 -1.69 -20.09
C PRO A 104 -20.99 -0.92 -18.76
N SER A 105 -22.13 -0.43 -18.25
CA SER A 105 -22.20 0.31 -16.98
C SER A 105 -21.97 -0.60 -15.78
N GLU A 106 -22.49 -1.83 -15.80
CA GLU A 106 -22.34 -2.78 -14.69
C GLU A 106 -20.92 -3.35 -14.61
N ILE A 107 -20.22 -3.41 -15.75
CA ILE A 107 -18.79 -3.75 -15.82
C ILE A 107 -17.94 -2.63 -15.19
N ALA A 108 -18.33 -1.36 -15.36
CA ALA A 108 -17.64 -0.22 -14.76
C ALA A 108 -17.74 -0.23 -13.22
N ASP A 109 -18.92 -0.53 -12.67
CA ASP A 109 -19.15 -0.58 -11.22
C ASP A 109 -18.25 -1.61 -10.51
N GLY A 110 -18.08 -2.82 -11.07
CA GLY A 110 -17.18 -3.80 -10.46
C GLY A 110 -15.70 -3.58 -10.77
N ILE A 111 -15.32 -2.82 -11.81
CA ILE A 111 -13.93 -2.35 -11.97
C ILE A 111 -13.59 -1.40 -10.82
N GLU A 112 -14.49 -0.49 -10.44
CA GLU A 112 -14.30 0.37 -9.25
C GLU A 112 -14.27 -0.42 -7.94
N ALA A 113 -15.03 -1.51 -7.83
CA ALA A 113 -14.99 -2.41 -6.68
C ALA A 113 -13.74 -3.33 -6.64
N GLY A 114 -12.88 -3.28 -7.67
CA GLY A 114 -11.66 -4.08 -7.74
C GLY A 114 -11.90 -5.55 -8.11
N VAL A 115 -12.94 -5.84 -8.90
CA VAL A 115 -13.18 -7.15 -9.53
C VAL A 115 -12.18 -7.32 -10.67
N PHE A 116 -11.44 -8.43 -10.66
CA PHE A 116 -10.38 -8.67 -11.62
C PHE A 116 -10.89 -9.28 -12.93
N PHE A 117 -11.97 -10.06 -12.89
CA PHE A 117 -12.50 -10.79 -14.04
C PHE A 117 -14.02 -10.93 -13.95
N TYR A 118 -14.69 -10.91 -15.10
CA TYR A 118 -16.12 -11.18 -15.20
C TYR A 118 -16.37 -12.43 -16.03
N LEU A 119 -17.39 -13.20 -15.63
CA LEU A 119 -17.87 -14.36 -16.35
C LEU A 119 -19.38 -14.21 -16.63
N PRO A 120 -19.78 -13.94 -17.88
CA PRO A 120 -21.19 -13.80 -18.21
C PRO A 120 -21.92 -15.15 -18.15
N LYS A 121 -23.12 -15.17 -17.57
CA LYS A 121 -24.05 -16.31 -17.57
C LYS A 121 -24.99 -16.24 -18.79
N PRO A 122 -25.32 -17.38 -19.43
CA PRO A 122 -24.75 -18.71 -19.21
C PRO A 122 -23.32 -18.82 -19.79
N PHE A 123 -22.46 -19.58 -19.12
CA PHE A 123 -21.10 -19.89 -19.58
C PHE A 123 -20.95 -21.37 -19.93
N ASP A 124 -19.99 -21.67 -20.80
CA ASP A 124 -19.58 -23.04 -21.09
C ASP A 124 -18.28 -23.42 -20.35
N GLN A 125 -17.95 -24.71 -20.35
CA GLN A 125 -16.75 -25.25 -19.69
C GLN A 125 -15.46 -24.58 -20.19
N ARG A 126 -15.38 -24.25 -21.48
CA ARG A 126 -14.17 -23.63 -22.06
C ARG A 126 -14.01 -22.21 -21.57
N ALA A 127 -15.09 -21.43 -21.53
CA ALA A 127 -15.10 -20.06 -21.02
C ALA A 127 -14.67 -20.01 -19.55
N LEU A 128 -15.31 -20.81 -18.68
CA LEU A 128 -14.98 -20.87 -17.26
C LEU A 128 -13.52 -21.25 -17.02
N ARG A 129 -13.04 -22.36 -17.62
CA ARG A 129 -11.65 -22.81 -17.46
C ARG A 129 -10.63 -21.79 -17.97
N THR A 130 -10.97 -21.06 -19.03
CA THR A 130 -10.11 -20.03 -19.59
C THR A 130 -9.96 -18.86 -18.62
N VAL A 131 -11.08 -18.34 -18.10
CA VAL A 131 -11.06 -17.21 -17.15
C VAL A 131 -10.38 -17.60 -15.84
N VAL A 132 -10.70 -18.77 -15.27
CA VAL A 132 -10.05 -19.31 -14.06
C VAL A 132 -8.53 -19.40 -14.24
N ARG A 133 -8.07 -20.01 -15.34
CA ARG A 133 -6.63 -20.13 -15.62
C ARG A 133 -5.96 -18.76 -15.75
N HIS A 134 -6.56 -17.83 -16.52
CA HIS A 134 -6.00 -16.49 -16.66
C HIS A 134 -5.90 -15.73 -15.35
N ALA A 135 -6.91 -15.89 -14.50
CA ALA A 135 -6.96 -15.22 -13.22
C ALA A 135 -5.94 -15.79 -12.22
N LEU A 136 -5.72 -17.12 -12.21
CA LEU A 136 -4.68 -17.77 -11.43
C LEU A 136 -3.27 -17.42 -11.95
N ASP A 137 -3.06 -17.46 -13.27
CA ASP A 137 -1.79 -17.09 -13.90
C ASP A 137 -1.41 -15.64 -13.59
N ASN A 138 -2.38 -14.72 -13.67
CA ASN A 138 -2.15 -13.31 -13.33
C ASN A 138 -1.78 -13.12 -11.85
N SER A 139 -2.50 -13.81 -10.95
CA SER A 139 -2.18 -13.80 -9.51
C SER A 139 -0.76 -14.31 -9.25
N ALA A 140 -0.40 -15.46 -9.84
CA ALA A 140 0.92 -16.07 -9.72
C ALA A 140 2.02 -15.14 -10.28
N ASN A 141 1.78 -14.49 -11.42
CA ASN A 141 2.73 -13.53 -12.00
C ASN A 141 2.95 -12.32 -11.10
N VAL A 142 1.90 -11.76 -10.49
CA VAL A 142 2.01 -10.65 -9.55
C VAL A 142 2.78 -11.07 -8.30
N VAL A 143 2.54 -12.26 -7.78
CA VAL A 143 3.29 -12.82 -6.64
C VAL A 143 4.77 -13.02 -7.01
N ALA A 144 5.05 -13.61 -8.17
CA ALA A 144 6.41 -13.84 -8.65
C ALA A 144 7.17 -12.52 -8.87
N LEU A 145 6.53 -11.52 -9.48
CA LEU A 145 7.14 -10.21 -9.71
C LEU A 145 7.44 -9.49 -8.39
N ASN A 146 6.54 -9.58 -7.41
CA ASN A 146 6.79 -9.03 -6.07
C ASN A 146 7.96 -9.77 -5.40
N ALA A 147 8.04 -11.10 -5.50
CA ALA A 147 9.15 -11.87 -4.96
C ALA A 147 10.48 -11.54 -5.66
N GLU A 148 10.49 -11.33 -6.98
CA GLU A 148 11.65 -10.87 -7.74
C GLU A 148 12.08 -9.47 -7.29
N LEU A 149 11.14 -8.55 -7.08
CA LEU A 149 11.42 -7.21 -6.58
C LEU A 149 11.97 -7.24 -5.15
N GLU A 150 11.41 -8.08 -4.28
CA GLU A 150 11.92 -8.31 -2.93
C GLU A 150 13.34 -8.89 -2.96
N GLN A 151 13.63 -9.84 -3.85
CA GLN A 151 14.97 -10.38 -4.03
C GLN A 151 15.95 -9.34 -4.57
N ALA A 152 15.54 -8.55 -5.58
CA ALA A 152 16.34 -7.45 -6.11
C ALA A 152 16.66 -6.41 -5.01
N ASN A 153 15.70 -6.15 -4.12
CA ASN A 153 15.84 -5.25 -2.98
C ASN A 153 16.44 -5.92 -1.74
N ALA A 154 16.78 -7.21 -1.77
CA ALA A 154 17.33 -7.92 -0.60
C ALA A 154 18.65 -7.32 -0.11
N ALA A 155 19.45 -6.74 -1.02
CA ALA A 155 20.65 -6.00 -0.66
C ALA A 155 20.31 -4.70 0.10
N LEU A 156 19.28 -3.98 -0.32
CA LEU A 156 18.80 -2.77 0.35
C LEU A 156 18.22 -3.07 1.73
N ASN A 157 17.56 -4.24 1.89
CA ASN A 157 17.09 -4.71 3.19
C ASN A 157 18.22 -5.01 4.20
N ARG A 158 19.46 -5.18 3.74
CA ARG A 158 20.66 -5.33 4.57
C ARG A 158 21.40 -4.02 4.82
N LEU A 159 20.93 -2.91 4.25
CA LEU A 159 21.55 -1.61 4.44
C LEU A 159 21.49 -1.22 5.93
N ALA A 160 22.68 -1.10 6.53
CA ALA A 160 22.83 -0.78 7.95
C ALA A 160 22.51 0.68 8.24
N SER A 161 22.95 1.59 7.37
CA SER A 161 22.62 3.01 7.46
C SER A 161 22.80 3.73 6.13
N CYS A 162 22.03 4.79 5.89
CA CYS A 162 22.25 5.74 4.80
C CYS A 162 22.12 7.18 5.29
N SER A 163 22.72 8.11 4.56
CA SER A 163 22.66 9.54 4.85
C SER A 163 22.56 10.32 3.54
N PHE A 164 21.63 11.28 3.49
CA PHE A 164 21.41 12.15 2.33
C PHE A 164 21.44 13.60 2.78
N ALA A 165 22.18 14.44 2.07
CA ALA A 165 22.07 15.89 2.18
C ALA A 165 21.07 16.39 1.12
N PHE A 166 20.20 17.32 1.49
CA PHE A 166 19.14 17.84 0.60
C PHE A 166 18.81 19.30 0.90
N SER A 167 18.28 20.00 -0.10
CA SER A 167 17.84 21.40 0.06
C SER A 167 16.59 21.77 -0.70
N THR A 168 16.18 20.96 -1.68
CA THR A 168 15.07 21.30 -2.58
C THR A 168 13.84 20.43 -2.31
N LEU A 169 12.67 20.91 -2.75
CA LEU A 169 11.43 20.13 -2.69
C LEU A 169 11.51 18.86 -3.58
N GLU A 170 12.26 18.93 -4.67
CA GLU A 170 12.50 17.79 -5.56
C GLU A 170 13.33 16.70 -4.85
N ASP A 171 14.37 17.10 -4.10
CA ASP A 171 15.14 16.17 -3.27
C ASP A 171 14.22 15.45 -2.28
N VAL A 172 13.29 16.18 -1.65
CA VAL A 172 12.33 15.60 -0.69
C VAL A 172 11.47 14.53 -1.35
N LEU A 173 10.94 14.77 -2.56
CA LEU A 173 10.11 13.80 -3.26
C LEU A 173 10.88 12.50 -3.57
N HIS A 174 12.10 12.63 -4.09
CA HIS A 174 12.89 11.48 -4.51
C HIS A 174 13.46 10.71 -3.31
N ILE A 175 14.15 11.40 -2.39
CA ILE A 175 14.82 10.76 -1.26
C ILE A 175 13.80 10.12 -0.32
N ALA A 176 12.67 10.78 -0.03
CA ALA A 176 11.64 10.20 0.85
C ALA A 176 11.10 8.88 0.29
N SER A 177 10.91 8.79 -1.03
CA SER A 177 10.45 7.57 -1.70
C SER A 177 11.47 6.43 -1.59
N TYR A 178 12.77 6.71 -1.80
CA TYR A 178 13.83 5.71 -1.63
C TYR A 178 13.98 5.25 -0.18
N VAL A 179 13.90 6.17 0.78
CA VAL A 179 14.00 5.85 2.21
C VAL A 179 12.78 5.05 2.68
N ALA A 180 11.57 5.42 2.24
CA ALA A 180 10.35 4.69 2.55
C ALA A 180 10.40 3.24 2.03
N ALA A 181 11.00 3.01 0.87
CA ALA A 181 11.17 1.66 0.31
C ALA A 181 12.05 0.73 1.18
N LEU A 182 12.77 1.26 2.17
CA LEU A 182 13.56 0.46 3.13
C LEU A 182 12.72 -0.06 4.30
N TYR A 183 11.46 0.36 4.41
CA TYR A 183 10.50 -0.09 5.42
C TYR A 183 9.63 -1.23 4.86
N PRO A 184 9.15 -2.15 5.72
CA PRO A 184 8.27 -3.25 5.29
C PRO A 184 6.98 -2.78 4.59
N ARG A 185 6.40 -1.66 5.06
CA ARG A 185 5.22 -1.02 4.49
C ARG A 185 5.56 0.42 4.09
N PRO A 186 6.08 0.67 2.88
CA PRO A 186 6.55 2.00 2.47
C PRO A 186 5.47 3.09 2.51
N THR A 187 4.23 2.72 2.18
CA THR A 187 3.08 3.63 2.15
C THR A 187 2.75 4.23 3.51
N ASP A 188 3.03 3.51 4.60
CA ASP A 188 2.67 3.92 5.96
C ASP A 188 3.58 5.04 6.47
N VAL A 189 4.83 5.08 6.00
CA VAL A 189 5.85 6.01 6.49
C VAL A 189 6.13 7.17 5.54
N LEU A 190 5.82 7.02 4.25
CA LEU A 190 6.20 7.98 3.21
C LEU A 190 5.70 9.40 3.50
N SER A 191 4.44 9.55 3.91
CA SER A 191 3.86 10.86 4.24
C SER A 191 4.58 11.52 5.42
N GLY A 192 4.89 10.75 6.46
CA GLY A 192 5.64 11.24 7.62
C GLY A 192 7.08 11.63 7.29
N ILE A 193 7.80 10.83 6.49
CA ILE A 193 9.17 11.16 6.03
C ILE A 193 9.14 12.48 5.25
N ARG A 194 8.21 12.62 4.30
CA ARG A 194 8.07 13.85 3.50
C ARG A 194 7.80 15.06 4.37
N GLU A 195 6.90 14.95 5.34
CA GLU A 195 6.57 16.04 6.27
C GLU A 195 7.81 16.55 7.01
N PHE A 196 8.60 15.65 7.61
CA PHE A 196 9.80 16.06 8.35
C PHE A 196 10.86 16.69 7.45
N MET A 197 11.06 16.13 6.26
CA MET A 197 11.99 16.70 5.28
C MET A 197 11.53 18.07 4.76
N LEU A 198 10.23 18.23 4.46
CA LEU A 198 9.66 19.52 4.06
C LEU A 198 9.85 20.58 5.15
N ASN A 199 9.59 20.23 6.41
CA ASN A 199 9.80 21.14 7.53
C ASN A 199 11.27 21.55 7.67
N ALA A 200 12.21 20.63 7.45
CA ALA A 200 13.65 20.91 7.44
C ALA A 200 14.04 21.91 6.35
N VAL A 201 13.44 21.83 5.15
CA VAL A 201 13.66 22.77 4.05
C VAL A 201 12.98 24.11 4.35
N GLU A 202 11.67 24.10 4.56
CA GLU A 202 10.84 25.29 4.64
C GLU A 202 11.09 26.10 5.91
N HIS A 203 10.90 25.48 7.07
CA HIS A 203 10.96 26.14 8.37
C HIS A 203 12.41 26.21 8.89
N GLY A 204 13.21 25.18 8.60
CA GLY A 204 14.61 25.10 8.99
C GLY A 204 15.52 25.98 8.14
N ASN A 205 15.93 25.46 6.98
CA ASN A 205 16.95 26.08 6.14
C ASN A 205 16.49 27.41 5.51
N LEU A 206 15.24 27.47 5.04
CA LEU A 206 14.70 28.67 4.41
C LEU A 206 14.09 29.64 5.43
N GLU A 207 13.95 29.28 6.70
CA GLU A 207 13.38 30.12 7.77
C GLU A 207 12.00 30.72 7.44
N ILE A 208 11.15 30.00 6.69
CA ILE A 208 9.77 30.42 6.43
C ILE A 208 8.94 30.09 7.66
N GLY A 209 8.35 31.07 8.34
CA GLY A 209 7.56 30.81 9.55
C GLY A 209 6.19 30.20 9.26
N TYR A 210 5.52 29.70 10.30
CA TYR A 210 4.14 29.18 10.18
C TYR A 210 3.16 30.22 9.61
N ALA A 211 3.10 31.41 10.22
CA ALA A 211 2.21 32.49 9.79
C ALA A 211 2.54 33.00 8.38
N GLU A 212 3.83 33.06 8.04
CA GLU A 212 4.28 33.44 6.71
C GLU A 212 3.84 32.41 5.65
N LYS A 213 3.98 31.11 5.95
CA LYS A 213 3.52 30.02 5.08
C LYS A 213 2.01 30.11 4.82
N THR A 214 1.20 30.43 5.83
CA THR A 214 -0.25 30.64 5.67
C THR A 214 -0.54 31.70 4.61
N LEU A 215 0.07 32.88 4.76
CA LEU A 215 -0.11 34.00 3.82
C LEU A 215 0.37 33.66 2.40
N LEU A 216 1.51 32.98 2.28
CA LEU A 216 2.05 32.55 0.98
C LEU A 216 1.16 31.54 0.27
N ASN A 217 0.54 30.63 1.02
CA ASN A 217 -0.40 29.64 0.48
C ASN A 217 -1.71 30.30 0.05
N GLU A 218 -2.28 31.19 0.86
CA GLU A 218 -3.48 31.97 0.51
C GLU A 218 -3.26 32.83 -0.75
N ALA A 219 -2.05 33.37 -0.90
CA ALA A 219 -1.67 34.15 -2.08
C ALA A 219 -1.23 33.30 -3.29
N GLY A 220 -1.06 31.98 -3.14
CA GLY A 220 -0.55 31.09 -4.20
C GLY A 220 0.90 31.37 -4.63
N THR A 221 1.70 32.06 -3.81
CA THR A 221 3.08 32.50 -4.12
C THR A 221 4.15 31.68 -3.43
N TRP A 222 3.76 30.65 -2.66
CA TRP A 222 4.67 29.82 -1.89
C TRP A 222 5.85 29.24 -2.70
N GLU A 223 5.60 28.64 -3.86
CA GLU A 223 6.67 28.07 -4.70
C GLU A 223 7.66 29.12 -5.23
N LEU A 224 7.18 30.35 -5.47
CA LEU A 224 8.02 31.45 -5.93
C LEU A 224 8.95 31.90 -4.79
N GLU A 225 8.44 31.98 -3.57
CA GLU A 225 9.23 32.36 -2.40
C GLU A 225 10.28 31.31 -2.05
N ILE A 226 9.95 30.02 -2.16
CA ILE A 226 10.92 28.93 -2.02
C ILE A 226 12.07 29.10 -3.03
N ARG A 227 11.75 29.28 -4.31
CA ARG A 227 12.76 29.50 -5.36
C ARG A 227 13.60 30.75 -5.09
N ARG A 228 12.98 31.83 -4.63
CA ARG A 228 13.67 33.08 -4.28
C ARG A 228 14.67 32.87 -3.15
N ARG A 229 14.27 32.18 -2.06
CA ARG A 229 15.16 31.93 -0.91
C ARG A 229 16.27 30.93 -1.24
N LEU A 230 15.99 29.91 -2.05
CA LEU A 230 17.03 28.98 -2.53
C LEU A 230 18.13 29.65 -3.36
N ALA A 231 17.83 30.79 -4.01
CA ALA A 231 18.82 31.59 -4.73
C ALA A 231 19.54 32.63 -3.85
N ASP A 232 19.03 32.94 -2.66
CA ASP A 232 19.57 33.96 -1.76
C ASP A 232 20.86 33.44 -1.09
N PRO A 233 21.98 34.19 -1.15
CA PRO A 233 23.23 33.82 -0.48
C PRO A 233 23.11 33.49 1.01
N ARG A 234 22.08 34.01 1.70
CA ARG A 234 21.82 33.71 3.12
C ARG A 234 21.37 32.27 3.37
N TYR A 235 20.73 31.63 2.40
CA TYR A 235 20.12 30.30 2.56
C TYR A 235 20.68 29.25 1.59
N ARG A 236 21.19 29.65 0.41
CA ARG A 236 21.54 28.72 -0.68
C ARG A 236 22.57 27.64 -0.33
N GLU A 237 23.47 27.94 0.60
CA GLU A 237 24.50 27.00 1.07
C GLU A 237 23.97 26.06 2.16
N ARG A 238 22.81 26.36 2.76
CA ARG A 238 22.26 25.57 3.84
C ARG A 238 21.72 24.24 3.33
N ARG A 239 21.97 23.17 4.07
CA ARG A 239 21.60 21.79 3.72
C ARG A 239 20.94 21.11 4.91
N ALA A 240 19.86 20.39 4.64
CA ALA A 240 19.28 19.47 5.61
C ALA A 240 19.86 18.07 5.38
N THR A 241 19.86 17.24 6.42
CA THR A 241 20.36 15.87 6.37
C THR A 241 19.28 14.91 6.83
N LEU A 242 19.07 13.84 6.05
CA LEU A 242 18.28 12.68 6.46
C LEU A 242 19.23 11.51 6.66
N ARG A 243 19.16 10.88 7.82
CA ARG A 243 19.88 9.67 8.16
C ARG A 243 18.89 8.56 8.51
N LEU A 244 19.10 7.36 7.99
CA LEU A 244 18.39 6.16 8.43
C LEU A 244 19.41 5.20 8.99
N GLU A 245 19.14 4.65 10.17
CA GLU A 245 19.94 3.61 10.81
C GLU A 245 19.05 2.41 11.12
N ARG A 246 19.53 1.22 10.75
CA ARG A 246 18.86 -0.06 10.99
C ARG A 246 19.52 -0.74 12.17
N THR A 247 18.74 -0.98 13.21
CA THR A 247 19.11 -1.85 14.33
C THR A 247 18.44 -3.22 14.20
N PRO A 248 18.80 -4.19 15.06
CA PRO A 248 18.07 -5.46 15.11
C PRO A 248 16.57 -5.30 15.42
N GLN A 249 16.18 -4.25 16.16
CA GLN A 249 14.83 -4.09 16.71
C GLN A 249 14.01 -3.00 15.99
N GLU A 250 14.66 -2.01 15.40
CA GLU A 250 14.00 -0.82 14.85
C GLU A 250 14.76 -0.18 13.69
N LEU A 251 14.05 0.63 12.93
CA LEU A 251 14.59 1.62 12.00
C LEU A 251 14.49 3.00 12.66
N VAL A 252 15.63 3.71 12.70
CA VAL A 252 15.76 5.05 13.30
C VAL A 252 16.02 6.05 12.19
N LEU A 253 15.04 6.90 11.91
CA LEU A 253 15.14 8.01 10.97
C LEU A 253 15.51 9.27 11.73
N THR A 254 16.53 9.99 11.31
CA THR A 254 16.89 11.31 11.82
C THR A 254 16.83 12.32 10.68
N VAL A 255 16.06 13.38 10.84
CA VAL A 255 16.08 14.53 9.93
C VAL A 255 16.61 15.73 10.71
N SER A 256 17.59 16.44 10.15
CA SER A 256 18.19 17.62 10.75
C SER A 256 18.35 18.74 9.73
N ASP A 257 18.20 19.98 10.17
CA ASP A 257 18.44 21.18 9.36
C ASP A 257 19.43 22.16 10.04
N GLU A 258 19.89 23.14 9.28
CA GLU A 258 20.84 24.17 9.72
C GLU A 258 20.12 25.46 10.14
N GLY A 259 18.80 25.40 10.35
CA GLY A 259 17.99 26.48 10.87
C GLY A 259 18.17 26.71 12.37
N ARG A 260 17.46 27.71 12.88
CA ARG A 260 17.53 28.13 14.30
C ARG A 260 16.77 27.20 15.25
N GLY A 261 16.02 26.23 14.71
CA GLY A 261 15.04 25.45 15.45
C GLY A 261 13.74 26.22 15.75
N PHE A 262 12.79 25.54 16.35
CA PHE A 262 11.47 26.08 16.72
C PHE A 262 10.93 25.37 17.96
N ASP A 263 9.93 25.95 18.64
CA ASP A 263 9.24 25.23 19.70
C ASP A 263 8.23 24.23 19.11
N TRP A 264 8.63 22.96 19.07
CA TRP A 264 7.86 21.88 18.46
C TRP A 264 6.74 21.32 19.34
N ARG A 265 6.80 21.57 20.66
CA ARG A 265 5.89 20.95 21.64
C ARG A 265 4.41 21.17 21.31
N PRO A 266 3.97 22.37 20.85
CA PRO A 266 2.58 22.58 20.46
C PRO A 266 2.16 21.75 19.24
N PHE A 267 3.08 21.34 18.38
CA PHE A 267 2.80 20.62 17.12
C PHE A 267 2.81 19.10 17.27
N LEU A 268 3.17 18.58 18.46
CA LEU A 268 3.20 17.14 18.76
C LEU A 268 1.82 16.56 19.13
N VAL A 269 0.83 17.41 19.38
CA VAL A 269 -0.53 17.04 19.82
C VAL A 269 -1.53 17.67 18.86
N MET A 270 -2.60 16.93 18.55
CA MET A 270 -3.73 17.46 17.79
C MET A 270 -4.46 18.50 18.62
N ASP A 271 -4.53 19.72 18.10
CA ASP A 271 -5.18 20.85 18.75
C ASP A 271 -6.47 21.20 18.00
N PRO A 272 -7.64 21.14 18.65
CA PRO A 272 -8.93 21.46 18.04
C PRO A 272 -8.98 22.86 17.40
N ALA A 273 -8.23 23.84 17.93
CA ALA A 273 -8.21 25.20 17.38
C ALA A 273 -7.51 25.27 16.01
N ARG A 274 -6.63 24.31 15.69
CA ARG A 274 -5.92 24.17 14.42
C ARG A 274 -6.51 23.07 13.52
N ALA A 275 -7.64 22.49 13.94
CA ALA A 275 -8.34 21.42 13.22
C ALA A 275 -9.04 21.89 11.93
N LEU A 276 -8.98 23.18 11.61
CA LEU A 276 -9.43 23.77 10.35
C LEU A 276 -8.28 24.28 9.45
N ASP A 277 -7.04 24.34 9.94
CA ASP A 277 -5.90 24.82 9.15
C ASP A 277 -5.44 23.77 8.13
N ASN A 278 -5.13 24.19 6.90
CA ASN A 278 -4.59 23.29 5.85
C ASN A 278 -3.12 22.88 6.09
N HIS A 279 -2.47 23.36 7.16
CA HIS A 279 -1.05 23.10 7.46
C HIS A 279 -0.78 23.08 8.98
N GLY A 280 0.32 22.42 9.41
CA GLY A 280 0.72 22.34 10.82
C GLY A 280 0.20 21.14 11.61
N ARG A 281 -0.52 20.23 10.94
CA ARG A 281 -0.95 18.93 11.51
C ARG A 281 -0.01 17.79 11.15
N GLY A 282 0.85 17.99 10.15
CA GLY A 282 1.66 16.92 9.58
C GLY A 282 2.55 16.24 10.62
N ILE A 283 3.18 16.99 11.53
CA ILE A 283 3.99 16.43 12.63
C ILE A 283 3.14 15.53 13.55
N ALA A 284 1.96 15.99 13.96
CA ALA A 284 1.06 15.21 14.82
C ALA A 284 0.52 13.95 14.10
N ILE A 285 0.17 14.07 12.81
CA ILE A 285 -0.29 12.95 11.97
C ILE A 285 0.85 11.94 11.77
N ALA A 286 2.06 12.39 11.43
CA ALA A 286 3.23 11.54 11.24
C ALA A 286 3.58 10.77 12.53
N ARG A 287 3.48 11.44 13.69
CA ARG A 287 3.67 10.81 14.99
C ARG A 287 2.59 9.77 15.31
N LEU A 288 1.34 10.03 14.94
CA LEU A 288 0.22 9.14 15.28
C LEU A 288 0.12 7.93 14.34
N LEU A 289 0.41 8.13 13.05
CA LEU A 289 0.10 7.16 12.00
C LEU A 289 1.34 6.52 11.37
N CYS A 290 2.46 7.24 11.31
CA CYS A 290 3.63 6.77 10.55
C CYS A 290 4.66 6.05 11.41
N PHE A 291 4.99 6.58 12.60
CA PHE A 291 6.10 6.11 13.44
C PHE A 291 5.64 5.67 14.84
N ASP A 292 6.38 4.75 15.48
CA ASP A 292 6.11 4.33 16.86
C ASP A 292 6.51 5.43 17.86
N SER A 293 7.58 6.17 17.57
CA SER A 293 7.95 7.36 18.34
C SER A 293 8.51 8.45 17.43
N VAL A 294 8.29 9.70 17.85
CA VAL A 294 8.81 10.93 17.21
C VAL A 294 9.27 11.86 18.32
N GLU A 295 10.55 12.21 18.29
CA GLU A 295 11.22 13.04 19.30
C GLU A 295 11.99 14.16 18.60
N TYR A 296 11.77 15.39 19.02
CA TYR A 296 12.60 16.53 18.60
C TYR A 296 13.64 16.83 19.66
N HIS A 297 14.84 17.24 19.22
CA HIS A 297 15.92 17.67 20.09
C HIS A 297 16.09 19.18 20.03
N ALA A 298 16.42 19.80 21.18
CA ALA A 298 16.69 21.23 21.24
C ALA A 298 17.89 21.61 20.33
N PRO A 299 17.81 22.72 19.57
CA PRO A 299 16.79 23.77 19.61
C PRO A 299 15.50 23.52 18.79
N GLY A 300 15.30 22.33 18.23
CA GLY A 300 14.11 21.96 17.44
C GLY A 300 14.38 21.78 15.95
N ASN A 301 15.65 21.76 15.55
CA ASN A 301 16.12 21.56 14.17
C ASN A 301 16.54 20.10 13.90
N THR A 302 16.27 19.19 14.84
CA THR A 302 16.52 17.75 14.67
C THR A 302 15.32 16.97 15.17
N VAL A 303 14.81 16.07 14.34
CA VAL A 303 13.77 15.11 14.68
C VAL A 303 14.27 13.69 14.48
N VAL A 304 14.00 12.83 15.47
CA VAL A 304 14.32 11.41 15.47
C VAL A 304 13.00 10.64 15.53
N CYS A 305 12.79 9.78 14.54
CA CYS A 305 11.61 8.94 14.42
C CYS A 305 12.01 7.47 14.47
N ARG A 306 11.27 6.66 15.24
CA ARG A 306 11.54 5.23 15.38
C ARG A 306 10.36 4.42 14.87
N LYS A 307 10.66 3.35 14.13
CA LYS A 307 9.69 2.34 13.72
C LYS A 307 10.23 0.96 14.06
N ARG A 308 9.47 0.18 14.84
CA ARG A 308 9.81 -1.19 15.17
C ARG A 308 9.83 -2.05 13.91
N ARG A 309 10.78 -2.99 13.86
CA ARG A 309 10.80 -4.01 12.84
C ARG A 309 9.78 -5.07 13.23
N GLU A 310 8.78 -5.29 12.40
CA GLU A 310 7.99 -6.52 12.48
C GLU A 310 8.98 -7.69 12.33
N ALA A 311 8.89 -8.68 13.23
CA ALA A 311 9.77 -9.84 13.16
C ALA A 311 9.56 -10.47 11.78
N ALA A 312 10.64 -10.68 11.02
CA ALA A 312 10.55 -11.48 9.82
C ALA A 312 9.97 -12.83 10.26
N GLY A 313 8.76 -13.14 9.79
CA GLY A 313 8.03 -14.34 10.19
C GLY A 313 8.94 -15.55 10.15
N SER A 314 9.02 -16.22 11.30
CA SER A 314 9.58 -17.56 11.48
C SER A 314 8.80 -18.59 10.66
#